data_AF-A0A1H3DEU4-F1
#
_entry.id   AF-A0A1H3DEU4-F1
#
_cell.length_a   1.000
_cell.length_b   1.000
_cell.length_c   1.000
_cell.angle_alpha   90.00
_cell.angle_beta   90.00
_cell.angle_gamma   90.00
#
_symmetry.space_group_name_H-M   'P 1'
#
loop_
_entity.id
_entity.type
_entity.pdbx_description
1 polymer ?
#
loop_
_entity_poly.entity_id
_entity_poly.type
_entity_poly.pdbx_seq_one_letter_code
_entity_poly.pdbx_strand_id
1 'polypeptide(L)' 'MSVIDENEIAFCIRKSVEAYFHDLDGEKPCPIYEMVISSVEKPLIEIAMHHAQGNQSKAAELLGINRNTLRNRLLKHQIK' A
#
# COMPACT_ATOMS: atom_id res chain seq x y z
N MET A 1 -22.59 11.93 -13.28
CA MET A 1 -21.72 11.31 -12.25
C MET A 1 -20.39 12.02 -12.33
N SER A 2 -19.96 12.69 -11.25
CA SER A 2 -18.73 13.48 -11.25
C SER A 2 -17.55 12.58 -11.56
N VAL A 3 -16.82 12.90 -12.63
CA VAL A 3 -15.49 12.35 -12.87
C VAL A 3 -14.66 12.80 -11.68
N ILE A 4 -14.45 11.90 -10.73
CA ILE A 4 -13.46 12.10 -9.69
C ILE A 4 -12.15 12.24 -10.46
N ASP A 5 -11.43 13.33 -10.22
CA ASP A 5 -10.07 13.55 -10.71
C ASP A 5 -9.19 12.49 -10.03
N GLU A 6 -9.28 11.26 -10.54
CA GLU A 6 -8.70 10.07 -9.95
C GLU A 6 -7.20 10.11 -10.21
N ASN A 7 -6.39 10.14 -9.16
CA ASN A 7 -4.94 10.10 -9.33
C ASN A 7 -4.51 8.75 -9.93
N GLU A 8 -3.34 8.74 -10.57
CA GLU A 8 -2.79 7.56 -11.25
C GLU A 8 -2.74 6.30 -10.36
N ILE A 9 -2.48 6.46 -9.06
CA ILE A 9 -2.44 5.34 -8.11
C ILE A 9 -3.84 4.71 -7.97
N ALA A 10 -4.88 5.53 -7.79
CA ALA A 10 -6.25 5.05 -7.69
C ALA A 10 -6.72 4.38 -9.00
N PHE A 11 -6.37 4.94 -10.15
CA PHE A 11 -6.62 4.32 -11.45
C PHE A 11 -5.95 2.94 -11.57
N CYS A 12 -4.68 2.82 -11.17
CA CYS A 12 -3.95 1.55 -11.20
C CYS A 12 -4.55 0.50 -10.27
N ILE A 13 -4.99 0.90 -9.08
CA ILE A 13 -5.65 -0.01 -8.12
C ILE A 13 -6.97 -0.52 -8.69
N ARG A 14 -7.82 0.37 -9.21
CA ARG A 14 -9.10 0.01 -9.83
C ARG A 14 -8.89 -1.01 -10.95
N LYS A 15 -8.03 -0.68 -11.91
CA LYS A 15 -7.71 -1.55 -13.05
C LYS A 15 -7.21 -2.92 -12.61
N SER A 16 -6.32 -2.98 -11.62
CA SER A 16 -5.72 -4.23 -11.15
C SER A 16 -6.73 -5.11 -10.41
N VAL A 17 -7.60 -4.51 -9.58
CA VAL A 17 -8.62 -5.25 -8.83
C VAL A 17 -9.74 -5.74 -9.74
N GLU A 18 -10.16 -4.94 -10.73
CA GLU A 18 -11.12 -5.37 -11.76
C GLU A 18 -10.60 -6.56 -12.57
N ALA A 19 -9.32 -6.53 -12.98
CA ALA A 19 -8.68 -7.65 -13.65
C ALA A 19 -8.64 -8.91 -12.77
N TYR A 20 -8.28 -8.77 -11.49
CA TYR A 20 -8.30 -9.88 -10.53
C TYR A 20 -9.68 -10.54 -10.43
N PHE A 21 -10.76 -9.75 -10.39
CA PHE A 21 -12.12 -10.32 -10.36
C PHE A 21 -12.52 -11.02 -11.66
N HIS A 22 -12.03 -10.53 -12.81
CA HIS A 22 -12.25 -11.19 -14.08
C HIS A 22 -11.56 -12.56 -14.12
N ASP A 23 -10.33 -12.64 -13.61
CA ASP A 23 -9.50 -13.85 -13.60
C ASP A 23 -9.94 -14.87 -12.54
N LEU A 24 -10.71 -14.44 -11.53
CA LEU A 24 -11.15 -15.28 -10.43
C LEU A 24 -12.15 -16.37 -10.87
N ASP A 25 -12.82 -16.20 -12.02
CA ASP A 25 -13.72 -17.18 -12.66
C ASP A 25 -14.70 -17.89 -11.69
N GLY A 26 -15.23 -17.15 -10.71
CA GLY A 26 -16.20 -17.65 -9.73
C GLY A 26 -15.62 -18.35 -8.49
N GLU A 27 -14.31 -18.47 -8.37
CA GLU A 27 -13.65 -18.97 -7.16
C GLU A 27 -13.79 -18.00 -5.98
N LYS A 28 -13.68 -18.51 -4.75
CA LYS A 28 -13.77 -17.66 -3.56
C LYS A 28 -12.49 -16.80 -3.46
N PRO A 29 -12.61 -15.45 -3.45
CA PRO A 29 -11.43 -14.60 -3.34
C PRO A 29 -10.80 -14.72 -1.95
N CYS A 30 -9.50 -14.46 -1.88
CA CYS A 30 -8.82 -14.20 -0.62
C CYS A 30 -9.31 -12.86 -0.01
N PRO A 31 -8.94 -12.51 1.23
CA PRO A 31 -9.25 -11.19 1.80
C PRO A 31 -8.63 -10.05 0.97
N ILE A 32 -9.40 -9.52 0.01
CA ILE A 32 -8.94 -8.54 -0.99
C ILE A 32 -8.44 -7.26 -0.33
N TYR A 33 -9.09 -6.82 0.75
CA TYR A 33 -8.66 -5.64 1.49
C TYR A 33 -7.22 -5.79 2.01
N GLU A 34 -6.89 -6.91 2.64
CA GLU A 34 -5.55 -7.14 3.17
C GLU A 34 -4.52 -7.31 2.05
N MET A 35 -4.91 -7.99 0.96
CA MET A 35 -4.08 -8.13 -0.23
C MET A 35 -3.70 -6.75 -0.81
N VAL A 36 -4.70 -5.92 -1.13
CA VAL A 36 -4.49 -4.60 -1.73
C VAL A 36 -3.71 -3.68 -0.80
N ILE A 37 -4.09 -3.61 0.48
CA ILE A 37 -3.39 -2.75 1.44
C ILE A 37 -1.94 -3.18 1.58
N SER A 38 -1.65 -4.49 1.66
CA SER A 38 -0.27 -4.96 1.76
C SER A 38 0.54 -4.67 0.50
N SER A 39 -0.07 -4.80 -0.68
CA SER A 39 0.56 -4.50 -1.97
C SER A 39 0.90 -3.02 -2.15
N VAL A 40 0.13 -2.10 -1.55
CA VAL A 40 0.38 -0.65 -1.62
C VAL A 40 1.28 -0.17 -0.49
N GLU A 41 1.04 -0.65 0.72
CA GLU A 41 1.70 -0.17 1.94
C GLU A 41 3.19 -0.53 1.97
N LYS A 42 3.55 -1.75 1.58
CA LYS A 42 4.94 -2.20 1.58
C LYS A 42 5.86 -1.33 0.72
N PRO A 43 5.61 -1.14 -0.59
CA PRO A 43 6.48 -0.30 -1.43
C PRO A 43 6.49 1.17 -0.98
N LEU A 44 5.35 1.70 -0.50
CA LEU A 44 5.30 3.06 0.05
C LEU A 44 6.26 3.24 1.23
N ILE A 45 6.27 2.28 2.16
CA ILE A 45 7.18 2.31 3.32
C ILE A 45 8.63 2.14 2.89
N GLU A 46 8.93 1.23 1.96
CA GLU A 46 10.30 1.02 1.45
C GLU A 46 10.87 2.29 0.82
N ILE A 47 10.07 2.98 -0.01
CA ILE A 47 10.47 4.26 -0.64
C ILE A 47 10.71 5.34 0.42
N ALA A 48 9.82 5.46 1.42
CA ALA A 48 9.98 6.43 2.49
C ALA A 48 11.23 6.15 3.35
N MET A 49 11.49 4.88 3.69
CA MET A 49 12.69 4.47 4.43
C MET A 49 13.97 4.73 3.64
N HIS A 50 13.95 4.46 2.34
CA HIS A 50 15.06 4.75 1.44
C HIS A 50 15.34 6.27 1.38
N HIS A 51 14.29 7.08 1.16
CA HIS A 51 14.41 8.54 1.15
C HIS A 51 14.88 9.10 2.51
N ALA A 52 14.50 8.46 3.61
CA ALA A 52 14.94 8.80 4.96
C ALA A 52 16.32 8.24 5.32
N GLN A 53 16.99 7.53 4.40
CA GLN A 53 18.30 6.88 4.64
C GLN A 53 18.28 5.96 5.87
N GLY A 54 17.20 5.19 6.04
CA GLY A 54 17.01 4.29 7.18
C GLY A 54 16.53 4.96 8.47
N ASN A 55 16.39 6.29 8.51
CA ASN A 55 15.92 6.98 9.70
C ASN A 55 14.39 6.86 9.85
N GLN A 56 13.94 5.99 10.76
CA GLN A 56 12.52 5.73 11.00
C GLN A 56 11.74 6.97 11.45
N SER A 57 12.35 7.90 12.21
CA SER A 57 11.65 9.11 12.64
C SER A 57 11.35 10.02 11.45
N LYS A 58 12.33 10.20 10.55
CA LYS A 58 12.15 10.98 9.32
C LYS A 58 11.18 10.29 8.35
N ALA A 59 11.27 8.98 8.20
CA ALA A 59 10.33 8.23 7.36
C ALA A 59 8.89 8.33 7.90
N ALA A 60 8.71 8.25 9.22
CA ALA A 60 7.39 8.40 9.85
C ALA A 60 6.81 9.81 9.64
N GLU A 61 7.65 10.84 9.71
CA GLU A 61 7.28 12.22 9.38
C GLU A 61 6.86 12.36 7.91
N LEU A 62 7.64 11.83 6.96
CA LEU A 62 7.32 11.83 5.53
C LEU A 62 5.97 11.13 5.25
N LEU A 63 5.72 10.02 5.93
CA LEU A 63 4.48 9.26 5.81
C LEU A 63 3.30 9.86 6.59
N GLY A 64 3.54 10.86 7.44
CA GLY A 64 2.51 11.47 8.28
C GLY A 64 1.92 10.53 9.34
N ILE A 65 2.70 9.54 9.82
CA ILE A 65 2.25 8.55 10.81
C ILE A 65 3.12 8.57 12.06
N ASN A 66 2.59 8.02 13.15
CA ASN A 66 3.39 7.82 14.36
C ASN A 66 4.56 6.85 14.09
N ARG A 67 5.75 7.14 14.63
CA ARG A 67 6.94 6.29 14.50
C ARG A 67 6.72 4.86 15.01
N ASN A 68 5.96 4.67 16.09
CA ASN A 68 5.63 3.33 16.60
C ASN A 68 4.73 2.56 15.61
N THR A 69 3.82 3.27 14.93
CA THR A 69 3.02 2.70 13.85
C THR A 69 3.91 2.28 12.68
N LEU A 70 4.85 3.13 12.25
CA LEU A 70 5.82 2.76 11.22
C LEU A 70 6.63 1.53 11.62
N ARG A 71 7.15 1.49 12.86
CA ARG A 71 7.89 0.33 13.39
C ARG A 71 7.07 -0.96 13.31
N ASN A 72 5.79 -0.93 13.70
CA ASN A 72 4.92 -2.09 13.60
C ASN A 72 4.68 -2.52 12.15
N ARG A 73 4.55 -1.56 11.23
CA ARG A 73 4.37 -1.84 9.80
C ARG A 73 5.64 -2.42 9.16
N LEU A 74 6.83 -1.95 9.54
CA LEU A 74 8.12 -2.53 9.12
C LEU A 74 8.22 -4.00 9.53
N LEU A 75 7.83 -4.33 10.77
CA LEU A 75 7.79 -5.71 11.26
C LEU A 75 6.76 -6.55 10.49
N LYS A 76 5.54 -6.04 10.32
CA LYS A 76 4.46 -6.73 9.58
C LYS A 76 4.88 -7.08 8.15
N HIS A 77 5.55 -6.15 7.46
CA HIS A 77 5.96 -6.30 6.06
C HIS A 77 7.36 -6.89 5.87
N GLN A 78 8.06 -7.19 6.96
CA GLN A 78 9.41 -7.76 6.97
C GLN A 78 10.43 -6.90 6.20
N ILE A 79 10.32 -5.58 6.35
CA ILE A 79 11.21 -4.59 5.74
C ILE A 79 12.43 -4.42 6.66
N LYS A 80 13.63 -4.53 6.09
CA LYS A 80 14.92 -4.45 6.82
C LYS A 80 15.40 -3.02 6.99
#